data_AF-A0A954YPI7-F1
#
_entry.id   AF-A0A954YPI7-F1
#
_cell.length_a   1.000
_cell.length_b   1.000
_cell.length_c   1.000
_cell.angle_alpha   90.00
_cell.angle_beta   90.00
_cell.angle_gamma   90.00
#
_symmetry.space_group_name_H-M   'P 1'
#
loop_
_entity.id
_entity.type
_entity.pdbx_description
1 polymer ?
#
loop_
_entity_poly.entity_id
_entity_poly.type
_entity_poly.pdbx_seq_one_letter_code
_entity_poly.pdbx_strand_id
1 'polypeptide(L)' 'MSIDSSSSSIAAVDSEAMEILAAEEARQHSTIELIASENHVSPAVREAVGSVFTNKYA' A
#
# COMPACT_ATOMS: atom_id res chain seq x y z
N MET A 1 26.06 -11.92 -6.03
CA MET A 1 24.60 -12.07 -6.15
C MET A 1 24.00 -10.68 -6.00
N SER A 2 23.88 -9.98 -7.13
CA SER A 2 23.40 -8.61 -7.18
C SER A 2 21.88 -8.68 -7.16
N ILE A 3 21.25 -8.24 -6.06
CA ILE A 3 19.81 -8.06 -6.00
C ILE A 3 19.52 -6.84 -6.87
N ASP A 4 18.90 -7.09 -8.02
CA ASP A 4 18.45 -6.08 -8.95
C ASP A 4 17.39 -5.22 -8.26
N SER A 5 17.78 -4.04 -7.76
CA SER A 5 16.86 -3.07 -7.21
C SER A 5 16.12 -2.38 -8.36
N SER A 6 15.24 -3.11 -9.02
CA SER A 6 14.20 -2.50 -9.84
C SER A 6 13.20 -1.85 -8.89
N SER A 7 13.47 -0.61 -8.47
CA SER A 7 12.47 0.24 -7.81
C SER A 7 11.42 0.70 -8.83
N SER A 8 10.84 -0.24 -9.58
CA SER A 8 9.72 0.05 -10.44
C SER A 8 8.53 0.35 -9.54
N SER A 9 8.04 1.59 -9.62
CA SER A 9 6.78 1.97 -8.98
C SER A 9 5.67 1.04 -9.43
N ILE A 10 4.68 0.75 -8.57
CA ILE A 10 3.52 -0.07 -8.95
C ILE A 10 2.87 0.46 -10.23
N ALA A 11 2.77 1.78 -10.42
CA ALA A 11 2.26 2.41 -11.63
C ALA A 11 2.97 2.00 -12.93
N ALA A 12 4.26 1.66 -12.88
CA ALA A 12 5.04 1.26 -14.04
C ALA A 12 4.96 -0.26 -14.32
N VAL A 13 4.63 -1.05 -13.30
CA VAL A 13 4.51 -2.52 -13.40
C VAL A 13 3.06 -2.92 -13.68
N ASP A 14 2.13 -2.25 -13.02
CA ASP A 14 0.70 -2.50 -13.02
C ASP A 14 -0.06 -1.17 -12.81
N SER A 15 -0.41 -0.53 -13.93
CA SER A 15 -1.15 0.74 -13.92
C SER A 15 -2.59 0.59 -13.44
N GLU A 16 -3.23 -0.56 -13.70
CA GLU A 16 -4.61 -0.83 -13.29
C GLU A 16 -4.69 -0.93 -11.76
N ALA A 17 -3.77 -1.66 -11.13
CA ALA A 17 -3.69 -1.72 -9.68
C ALA A 17 -3.46 -0.34 -9.05
N MET A 18 -2.61 0.50 -9.66
CA MET A 18 -2.41 1.88 -9.19
C MET A 18 -3.69 2.72 -9.29
N GLU A 19 -4.43 2.62 -10.40
CA GLU A 19 -5.70 3.34 -10.57
C GLU A 19 -6.72 2.94 -9.49
N ILE A 20 -6.84 1.64 -9.21
CA ILE A 20 -7.75 1.13 -8.16
C ILE A 20 -7.32 1.62 -6.77
N LEU A 21 -6.03 1.59 -6.46
CA LEU A 21 -5.49 2.09 -5.19
C LEU A 21 -5.78 3.59 -5.00
N ALA A 22 -5.57 4.39 -6.04
CA ALA A 22 -5.85 5.82 -6.01
C ALA A 22 -7.35 6.12 -5.84
N ALA A 23 -8.21 5.34 -6.51
CA ALA A 23 -9.65 5.47 -6.38
C ALA A 23 -10.12 5.13 -4.95
N GLU A 24 -9.57 4.08 -4.34
CA GLU A 24 -9.92 3.71 -2.96
C GLU A 24 -9.40 4.72 -1.93
N GLU A 25 -8.19 5.26 -2.10
CA GLU A 25 -7.68 6.34 -1.23
C GLU A 25 -8.59 7.57 -1.32
N ALA A 26 -9.01 7.96 -2.52
CA ALA A 26 -9.96 9.05 -2.70
C ALA A 26 -11.34 8.74 -2.06
N ARG A 27 -11.82 7.49 -2.15
CA ARG A 27 -13.08 7.07 -1.52
C ARG A 27 -13.01 7.19 0.00
N GLN A 28 -11.95 6.69 0.63
CA GLN A 28 -11.76 6.78 2.08
C GLN A 28 -11.65 8.23 2.57
N HIS A 29 -11.01 9.10 1.78
CA HIS A 29 -10.87 10.52 2.14
C HIS A 29 -12.17 11.32 1.97
N SER A 30 -13.04 10.91 1.06
CA SER A 30 -14.28 11.63 0.72
C SER A 30 -15.53 11.08 1.41
N THR A 31 -15.42 9.92 2.06
CA THR A 31 -16.54 9.22 2.71
C THR A 31 -16.43 9.32 4.23
N ILE A 32 -17.56 9.55 4.90
CA ILE A 32 -17.63 9.40 6.36
C ILE A 32 -17.80 7.91 6.67
N GLU A 33 -16.76 7.29 7.20
CA GLU A 33 -16.77 5.87 7.58
C GLU A 33 -17.37 5.69 8.98
N LEU A 34 -18.43 4.88 9.08
CA LEU A 34 -19.18 4.63 10.33
C LEU A 34 -19.09 3.17 10.81
N ILE A 35 -18.24 2.37 10.18
CA ILE A 35 -18.01 0.99 10.58
C ILE A 35 -17.10 1.00 11.81
N ALA A 36 -17.66 0.65 12.97
CA ALA A 36 -16.98 0.79 14.26
C ALA A 36 -15.66 -0.01 14.39
N SER A 37 -15.47 -1.05 13.58
CA SER A 37 -14.26 -1.88 13.56
C SER A 37 -13.18 -1.40 12.59
N GLU A 38 -13.49 -0.46 11.70
CA GLU A 38 -12.53 0.07 10.73
C GLU A 38 -11.77 1.27 11.29
N ASN A 39 -10.56 1.51 10.76
CA ASN A 39 -9.70 2.60 11.22
C ASN A 39 -8.68 3.00 10.14
N HIS A 40 -8.14 4.21 10.26
CA HIS A 40 -7.03 4.69 9.44
C HIS A 40 -5.71 4.51 10.19
N VAL A 41 -4.81 3.70 9.62
CA VAL A 41 -3.49 3.47 10.21
C VAL A 41 -2.55 4.64 9.92
N SER A 42 -1.53 4.81 10.77
CA SER A 42 -0.52 5.85 10.54
C SER A 42 0.36 5.53 9.33
N PRO A 43 0.94 6.54 8.65
CA PRO A 43 1.85 6.32 7.53
C PRO A 43 3.06 5.44 7.89
N ALA A 44 3.58 5.57 9.12
CA ALA A 44 4.71 4.77 9.60
C ALA A 44 4.38 3.27 9.69
N VAL A 45 3.14 2.92 10.09
CA VAL A 45 2.70 1.52 10.11
C VAL A 45 2.58 0.98 8.68
N ARG A 46 2.01 1.76 7.75
CA ARG A 46 1.89 1.37 6.34
C ARG A 46 3.25 1.14 5.67
N GLU A 47 4.25 1.98 5.98
CA GLU A 47 5.63 1.80 5.50
C GLU A 47 6.27 0.51 6.04
N ALA A 48 6.12 0.25 7.34
CA ALA A 48 6.66 -0.97 7.95
C ALA A 48 6.06 -2.25 7.36
N VAL A 49 4.75 -2.24 7.05
CA VAL A 49 4.05 -3.38 6.40
C VAL A 49 4.62 -3.66 5.01
N GLY A 50 4.97 -2.64 4.23
CA GLY A 50 5.56 -2.78 2.89
C GLY A 50 7.07 -3.08 2.88
N SER A 51 7.67 -3.40 4.03
CA SER A 51 9.12 -3.54 4.17
C SER A 51 9.64 -4.94 3.85
N VAL A 52 10.97 -5.09 3.95
CA VAL A 52 11.70 -6.35 3.73
C VAL A 52 11.25 -7.50 4.66
N PHE A 53 10.50 -7.21 5.73
CA PHE A 53 10.00 -8.26 6.64
C PHE A 53 9.16 -9.32 5.94
N THR A 54 8.47 -8.98 4.83
CA THR A 54 7.65 -9.95 4.08
C THR A 54 8.48 -11.06 3.42
N ASN A 55 9.80 -10.90 3.30
CA ASN A 55 10.68 -11.86 2.65
C ASN A 55 11.17 -12.97 3.62
N LYS A 56 10.88 -12.86 4.92
CA LYS A 56 11.44 -13.75 5.94
C LYS A 56 10.42 -14.77 6.44
N TYR A 57 10.83 -16.05 6.46
CA TYR A 57 10.18 -17.09 7.26
C TYR A 57 10.80 -17.14 8.66
N ALA A 58 10.00 -16.91 9.69
CA ALA A 58 10.37 -17.03 11.10
C ALA A 58 9.16 -17.54 11.90
#